data_AF-A0A2K6ARA5-F1
#
_entry.id   AF-A0A2K6ARA5-F1
#
_cell.length_a   1.000
_cell.length_b   1.000
_cell.length_c   1.000
_cell.angle_alpha   90.00
_cell.angle_beta   90.00
_cell.angle_gamma   90.00
#
_symmetry.space_group_name_H-M   'P 1'
#
loop_
_entity.id
_entity.type
_entity.pdbx_description
1 polymer ?
#
loop_
_entity_poly.entity_id
_entity_poly.type
_entity_poly.pdbx_seq_one_letter_code
_entity_poly.pdbx_strand_id
1 'polypeptide(L)'
;TWSWLKMSFTGALEVLIEMKNQDVKFTKDTYVLAFAICYKLNSPESFKICTTLREEALLKGEILSRRASCFAVALALNQNELAKAVSIFSQIMNPESIACTNLNVIIHIQSNALENLIETLTNAAEGNLSKFVKRHMFSEEVLAKVREKVKDVPALVAKFDEIYGKLHVSGQVTNYSLDAVLCYTPRDKKSHTLLLNKRMVSRRTFRPLNQSLLAE
;
A
#
# COMPACT_ATOMS: atom_id res chain seq x y z
N THR A 1 -19.30 -13.79 7.52
CA THR A 1 -18.10 -13.82 6.63
C THR A 1 -16.83 -13.29 7.30
N TRP A 2 -16.89 -12.24 8.14
CA TRP A 2 -15.73 -11.69 8.88
C TRP A 2 -14.97 -12.70 9.76
N SER A 3 -15.66 -13.64 10.42
CA SER A 3 -15.04 -14.63 11.31
C SER A 3 -14.12 -15.62 10.58
N TRP A 4 -14.52 -16.12 9.41
CA TRP A 4 -13.70 -17.03 8.61
C TRP A 4 -12.43 -16.37 8.06
N LEU A 5 -12.55 -15.11 7.62
CA LEU A 5 -11.41 -14.36 7.09
C LEU A 5 -10.38 -14.07 8.19
N LYS A 6 -10.84 -13.67 9.38
CA LYS A 6 -9.97 -13.46 10.53
C LYS A 6 -9.26 -14.76 10.94
N MET A 7 -9.99 -15.88 10.95
CA MET A 7 -9.44 -17.21 11.22
C MET A 7 -8.40 -17.64 10.16
N SER A 8 -8.57 -17.25 8.89
CA SER A 8 -7.56 -17.50 7.85
C SER A 8 -6.29 -16.67 8.03
N PHE A 9 -6.40 -15.42 8.51
CA PHE A 9 -5.25 -14.57 8.77
C PHE A 9 -4.49 -14.97 10.03
N THR A 10 -5.18 -15.44 11.07
CA THR A 10 -4.52 -15.99 12.27
C THR A 10 -3.73 -17.25 11.90
N GLY A 11 -4.32 -18.18 11.16
CA GLY A 11 -3.60 -19.37 10.69
C GLY A 11 -2.40 -19.03 9.79
N ALA A 12 -2.54 -18.04 8.90
CA ALA A 12 -1.41 -17.59 8.09
C ALA A 12 -0.29 -16.93 8.91
N LEU A 13 -0.65 -16.19 9.98
CA LEU A 13 0.32 -15.62 10.91
C LEU A 13 1.05 -16.71 11.70
N GLU A 14 0.34 -17.74 12.16
CA GLU A 14 0.93 -18.90 12.84
C GLU A 14 1.95 -19.62 11.95
N VAL A 15 1.64 -19.84 10.67
CA VAL A 15 2.59 -20.42 9.71
C VAL A 15 3.84 -19.53 9.58
N LEU A 16 3.69 -18.21 9.51
CA LEU A 16 4.84 -17.30 9.44
C LEU A 16 5.69 -17.32 10.71
N ILE A 17 5.06 -17.41 11.88
CA ILE A 17 5.77 -17.56 13.16
C ILE A 17 6.53 -18.89 13.18
N GLU A 18 5.92 -19.97 12.70
CA GLU A 18 6.56 -21.28 12.68
C GLU A 18 7.74 -21.33 11.70
N MET A 19 7.58 -20.76 10.49
CA MET A 19 8.68 -20.56 9.56
C MET A 19 9.84 -19.80 10.23
N LYS A 20 9.51 -18.78 11.02
CA LYS A 20 10.51 -17.99 11.75
C LYS A 20 11.19 -18.79 12.85
N ASN A 21 10.45 -19.61 13.61
CA ASN A 21 10.99 -20.49 14.65
C ASN A 21 11.94 -21.54 14.08
N GLN A 22 11.70 -21.98 12.84
CA GLN A 22 12.56 -22.88 12.08
C GLN A 22 13.73 -22.17 11.37
N ASP A 23 13.97 -20.90 11.69
CA ASP A 23 15.00 -20.03 11.09
C ASP A 23 14.94 -19.94 9.55
N VAL A 24 13.72 -20.08 8.99
CA VAL A 24 13.51 -19.87 7.55
C VAL A 24 13.79 -18.41 7.22
N LYS A 25 14.72 -18.18 6.29
CA LYS A 25 15.08 -16.83 5.84
C LYS A 25 13.90 -16.17 5.13
N PHE A 26 13.46 -15.02 5.63
CA PHE A 26 12.39 -14.25 5.02
C PHE A 26 12.88 -13.50 3.79
N THR A 27 12.10 -13.58 2.71
CA THR A 27 12.30 -12.77 1.52
C THR A 27 11.58 -11.43 1.65
N LYS A 28 11.85 -10.49 0.74
CA LYS A 28 11.11 -9.21 0.67
C LYS A 28 9.60 -9.42 0.60
N ASP A 29 9.14 -10.43 -0.15
CA ASP A 29 7.72 -10.73 -0.30
C ASP A 29 7.14 -11.39 0.95
N THR A 30 7.95 -12.20 1.65
CA THR A 30 7.57 -12.76 2.95
C THR A 30 7.31 -11.66 3.98
N TYR A 31 8.16 -10.62 4.04
CA TYR A 31 7.93 -9.47 4.91
C TYR A 31 6.68 -8.66 4.52
N VAL A 32 6.45 -8.46 3.21
CA VAL A 32 5.23 -7.79 2.73
C VAL A 32 3.99 -8.58 3.18
N LEU A 33 4.00 -9.89 3.01
CA LEU A 33 2.90 -10.76 3.39
C LEU A 33 2.68 -10.73 4.92
N ALA A 34 3.74 -10.88 5.70
CA ALA A 34 3.68 -10.84 7.16
C ALA A 34 3.09 -9.53 7.68
N PHE A 35 3.55 -8.39 7.15
CA PHE A 35 3.07 -7.08 7.60
C PHE A 35 1.66 -6.80 7.11
N ALA A 36 1.29 -7.28 5.90
CA ALA A 36 -0.08 -7.21 5.41
C ALA A 36 -1.05 -8.02 6.29
N ILE A 37 -0.66 -9.22 6.72
CA ILE A 37 -1.45 -10.06 7.64
C ILE A 37 -1.62 -9.36 8.98
N CYS A 38 -0.53 -8.83 9.55
CA CYS A 38 -0.58 -8.09 10.81
C CYS A 38 -1.51 -6.86 10.69
N TYR A 39 -1.39 -6.11 9.60
CA TYR A 39 -2.28 -4.98 9.30
C TYR A 39 -3.76 -5.40 9.21
N LYS A 40 -4.06 -6.53 8.57
CA LYS A 40 -5.44 -7.05 8.46
C LYS A 40 -6.01 -7.55 9.78
N LEU A 41 -5.19 -8.11 10.66
CA LEU A 41 -5.62 -8.54 11.99
C LEU A 41 -5.86 -7.35 12.92
N ASN A 42 -5.05 -6.30 12.80
CA ASN A 42 -5.17 -5.03 13.53
C ASN A 42 -5.37 -5.19 15.05
N SER A 43 -4.72 -6.19 15.65
CA SER A 43 -4.74 -6.42 17.09
C SER A 43 -3.42 -5.98 17.75
N PRO A 44 -3.41 -5.68 19.05
CA PRO A 44 -2.17 -5.36 19.78
C PRO A 44 -1.09 -6.46 19.64
N GLU A 45 -1.50 -7.74 19.61
CA GLU A 45 -0.60 -8.88 19.40
C GLU A 45 0.03 -8.84 18.02
N SER A 46 -0.78 -8.63 16.97
CA SER A 46 -0.29 -8.53 15.60
C SER A 46 0.65 -7.33 15.41
N PHE A 47 0.41 -6.23 16.12
CA PHE A 47 1.28 -5.06 16.12
C PHE A 47 2.62 -5.35 16.81
N LYS A 48 2.61 -6.04 17.96
CA LYS A 48 3.82 -6.49 18.64
C LYS A 48 4.66 -7.37 17.72
N ILE A 49 4.04 -8.36 17.08
CA ILE A 49 4.72 -9.26 16.13
C ILE A 49 5.31 -8.49 14.95
N CYS A 50 4.53 -7.59 14.34
CA CYS A 50 5.00 -6.75 13.23
C CYS A 50 6.21 -5.89 13.63
N THR A 51 6.20 -5.34 14.85
CA THR A 51 7.29 -4.50 15.37
C THR A 51 8.55 -5.33 15.61
N THR A 52 8.44 -6.47 16.28
CA THR A 52 9.56 -7.38 16.53
C THR A 52 10.17 -7.89 15.22
N LEU A 53 9.36 -8.35 14.27
CA LEU A 53 9.83 -8.81 12.96
C LEU A 53 10.59 -7.71 12.20
N ARG A 54 10.15 -6.47 12.31
CA ARG A 54 10.81 -5.31 11.70
C ARG A 54 12.15 -5.01 12.37
N GLU A 55 12.19 -4.95 13.70
CA GLU A 55 13.42 -4.67 14.46
C GLU A 55 14.49 -5.72 14.17
N GLU A 56 14.11 -7.00 14.16
CA GLU A 56 15.03 -8.09 13.80
C GLU A 56 15.53 -7.99 12.36
N ALA A 57 14.66 -7.61 11.41
CA ALA A 57 15.08 -7.39 10.03
C ALA A 57 16.14 -6.28 9.94
N LEU A 58 15.93 -5.17 10.65
CA LEU A 58 16.88 -4.06 10.69
C LEU A 58 18.21 -4.46 11.35
N LEU A 59 18.17 -5.20 12.46
CA LEU A 59 19.38 -5.71 13.13
C LEU A 59 20.20 -6.65 12.23
N LYS A 60 19.53 -7.44 11.39
CA LYS A 60 20.16 -8.33 10.40
C LYS A 60 20.60 -7.59 9.12
N GLY A 61 20.36 -6.28 9.02
CA GLY A 61 20.69 -5.49 7.83
C GLY A 61 19.79 -5.74 6.63
N GLU A 62 18.61 -6.32 6.84
CA GLU A 62 17.65 -6.60 5.77
C GLU A 62 16.93 -5.32 5.31
N ILE A 63 16.82 -5.13 4.00
CA ILE A 63 16.16 -3.95 3.41
C ILE A 63 14.67 -4.26 3.20
N LEU A 64 13.82 -3.65 4.04
CA LEU A 64 12.37 -3.75 3.91
C LEU A 64 11.88 -3.01 2.67
N SER A 65 10.94 -3.63 1.96
CA SER A 65 10.31 -3.00 0.80
C SER A 65 9.42 -1.82 1.24
N ARG A 66 9.26 -0.83 0.36
CA ARG A 66 8.31 0.28 0.57
C ARG A 66 6.92 -0.22 0.98
N ARG A 67 6.44 -1.29 0.34
CA ARG A 67 5.11 -1.85 0.59
C ARG A 67 5.00 -2.46 1.99
N ALA A 68 6.03 -3.20 2.44
CA ALA A 68 6.08 -3.69 3.81
C ALA A 68 6.04 -2.50 4.79
N SER A 69 6.90 -1.50 4.59
CA SER A 69 6.91 -0.30 5.44
C SER A 69 5.57 0.43 5.46
N CYS A 70 4.85 0.55 4.34
CA CYS A 70 3.49 1.13 4.32
C CYS A 70 2.51 0.37 5.22
N PHE A 71 2.52 -0.96 5.22
CA PHE A 71 1.67 -1.74 6.11
C PHE A 71 2.04 -1.54 7.58
N ALA A 72 3.34 -1.48 7.90
CA ALA A 72 3.80 -1.22 9.26
C ALA A 72 3.41 0.19 9.75
N VAL A 73 3.52 1.21 8.90
CA VAL A 73 3.05 2.59 9.19
C VAL A 73 1.54 2.58 9.41
N ALA A 74 0.77 2.00 8.49
CA ALA A 74 -0.69 1.96 8.60
C ALA A 74 -1.16 1.25 9.87
N LEU A 75 -0.51 0.14 10.24
CA LEU A 75 -0.79 -0.58 11.47
C LEU A 75 -0.43 0.26 12.71
N ALA A 76 0.73 0.94 12.73
CA ALA A 76 1.08 1.83 13.84
C ALA A 76 0.07 2.98 14.02
N LEU A 77 -0.40 3.58 12.91
CA LEU A 77 -1.43 4.63 12.94
C LEU A 77 -2.77 4.11 13.48
N ASN A 78 -3.15 2.87 13.14
CA ASN A 78 -4.37 2.25 13.67
C ASN A 78 -4.28 1.95 15.18
N GLN A 79 -3.07 1.72 15.70
CA GLN A 79 -2.80 1.48 17.11
C GLN A 79 -2.50 2.78 17.90
N ASN A 80 -2.69 3.95 17.28
CA ASN A 80 -2.37 5.27 17.86
C ASN A 80 -0.89 5.46 18.25
N GLU A 81 0.01 4.73 17.62
CA GLU A 81 1.45 4.78 17.86
C GLU A 81 2.14 5.73 16.89
N LEU A 82 1.79 7.03 16.98
CA LEU A 82 2.21 8.07 16.04
C LEU A 82 3.73 8.20 15.92
N ALA A 83 4.45 8.16 17.05
CA ALA A 83 5.91 8.27 17.05
C ALA A 83 6.58 7.14 16.25
N LYS A 84 6.07 5.91 16.40
CA LYS A 84 6.52 4.76 15.61
C LYS A 84 6.14 4.93 14.15
N ALA A 85 4.92 5.36 13.84
CA ALA A 85 4.49 5.59 12.47
C ALA A 85 5.41 6.58 11.73
N VAL A 86 5.74 7.71 12.36
CA VAL A 86 6.66 8.73 11.82
C VAL A 86 8.07 8.16 11.63
N SER A 87 8.60 7.44 12.63
CA SER A 87 9.92 6.81 12.58
C SER A 87 10.02 5.77 11.45
N ILE A 88 8.98 4.97 11.26
CA ILE A 88 8.94 3.98 10.17
C ILE A 88 8.84 4.70 8.82
N PHE A 89 8.00 5.73 8.73
CA PHE A 89 7.77 6.46 7.48
C PHE A 89 9.02 7.19 7.00
N SER A 90 9.80 7.81 7.89
CA SER A 90 11.03 8.54 7.54
C SER A 90 12.12 7.64 6.96
N GLN A 91 12.09 6.35 7.25
CA GLN A 91 13.03 5.35 6.71
C GLN A 91 12.61 4.80 5.34
N ILE A 92 11.46 5.22 4.80
CA ILE A 92 11.01 4.77 3.48
C ILE A 92 11.78 5.47 2.38
N MET A 93 12.59 4.70 1.64
CA MET A 93 13.28 5.18 0.45
C MET A 93 12.28 5.45 -0.70
N ASN A 94 12.34 6.66 -1.26
CA ASN A 94 11.50 7.15 -2.37
C ASN A 94 9.99 7.06 -2.06
N PRO A 95 9.39 7.94 -1.24
CA PRO A 95 8.00 7.86 -0.80
C PRO A 95 6.95 8.21 -1.89
N GLU A 96 7.33 8.22 -3.17
CA GLU A 96 6.46 8.56 -4.31
C GLU A 96 5.54 7.39 -4.69
N SER A 97 4.66 6.99 -3.77
CA SER A 97 3.58 6.04 -4.04
C SER A 97 2.26 6.54 -3.48
N ILE A 98 1.16 6.15 -4.11
CA ILE A 98 -0.20 6.52 -3.68
C ILE A 98 -0.40 6.15 -2.19
N ALA A 99 0.04 4.96 -1.78
CA ALA A 99 -0.02 4.53 -0.38
C ALA A 99 0.77 5.46 0.55
N CYS A 100 2.03 5.75 0.23
CA CYS A 100 2.87 6.66 1.04
C CYS A 100 2.27 8.06 1.12
N THR A 101 1.79 8.63 0.01
CA THR A 101 1.18 9.96 -0.02
C THR A 101 -0.03 10.03 0.92
N ASN A 102 -0.91 9.03 0.86
CA ASN A 102 -2.09 8.99 1.74
C ASN A 102 -1.72 8.75 3.21
N LEU A 103 -0.74 7.89 3.49
CA LEU A 103 -0.24 7.69 4.86
C LEU A 103 0.41 8.95 5.44
N ASN A 104 1.13 9.72 4.62
CA ASN A 104 1.72 10.99 5.05
C ASN A 104 0.63 11.98 5.47
N VAL A 105 -0.47 12.06 4.71
CA VAL A 105 -1.62 12.88 5.08
C VAL A 105 -2.21 12.44 6.42
N ILE A 106 -2.40 11.13 6.65
CA ILE A 106 -2.90 10.63 7.94
C ILE A 106 -1.95 10.96 9.09
N ILE A 107 -0.63 10.84 8.88
CA ILE A 107 0.39 11.25 9.86
C ILE A 107 0.21 12.73 10.24
N HIS A 108 0.07 13.62 9.26
CA HIS A 108 -0.12 15.05 9.53
C HIS A 108 -1.44 15.37 10.24
N ILE A 109 -2.52 14.63 9.93
CA ILE A 109 -3.80 14.74 10.65
C ILE A 109 -3.62 14.37 12.12
N GLN A 110 -2.98 13.23 12.40
CA GLN A 110 -2.77 12.74 13.77
C GLN A 110 -1.76 13.60 14.55
N SER A 111 -0.76 14.16 13.89
CA SER A 111 0.22 15.07 14.51
C SER A 111 -0.30 16.51 14.71
N ASN A 112 -1.55 16.79 14.31
CA ASN A 112 -2.16 18.11 14.35
C ASN A 112 -1.36 19.21 13.59
N ALA A 113 -0.57 18.82 12.59
CA ALA A 113 0.24 19.74 11.79
C ALA A 113 -0.56 20.27 10.60
N LEU A 114 -1.61 21.05 10.89
CA LEU A 114 -2.61 21.46 9.89
C LEU A 114 -2.05 22.39 8.80
N GLU A 115 -1.11 23.27 9.15
CA GLU A 115 -0.47 24.16 8.18
C GLU A 115 0.35 23.37 7.16
N ASN A 116 1.21 22.48 7.63
CA ASN A 116 2.02 21.60 6.78
C ASN A 116 1.14 20.68 5.92
N LEU A 117 0.01 20.21 6.47
CA LEU A 117 -0.96 19.40 5.74
C LEU A 117 -1.56 20.18 4.56
N ILE A 118 -2.02 21.40 4.82
CA ILE A 118 -2.63 22.25 3.80
C ILE A 118 -1.59 22.66 2.75
N GLU A 119 -0.37 23.00 3.15
CA GLU A 119 0.74 23.28 2.24
C GLU A 119 1.05 22.07 1.34
N THR A 120 1.13 20.87 1.92
CA THR A 120 1.37 19.62 1.18
C THR A 120 0.29 19.38 0.13
N LEU A 121 -0.99 19.58 0.49
CA LEU A 121 -2.11 19.44 -0.44
C LEU A 121 -2.12 20.54 -1.51
N THR A 122 -1.76 21.77 -1.14
CA THR A 122 -1.64 22.91 -2.07
C THR A 122 -0.58 22.61 -3.12
N ASN A 123 0.64 22.22 -2.70
CA ASN A 123 1.74 21.85 -3.58
C ASN A 123 1.35 20.68 -4.52
N ALA A 124 0.58 19.71 -4.03
CA ALA A 124 0.09 18.60 -4.84
C ALA A 124 -0.99 19.00 -5.86
N ALA A 125 -1.78 20.04 -5.58
CA ALA A 125 -2.83 20.56 -6.45
C ALA A 125 -2.30 21.58 -7.48
N GLU A 126 -1.29 22.37 -7.11
CA GLU A 126 -0.67 23.40 -7.95
C GLU A 126 0.49 22.88 -8.79
N GLY A 127 1.05 21.72 -8.42
CA GLY A 127 2.13 21.09 -9.14
C GLY A 127 1.80 20.89 -10.62
N ASN A 128 2.39 21.73 -11.48
CA ASN A 128 2.42 21.59 -12.93
C ASN A 128 3.22 20.34 -13.31
N LEU A 129 2.66 19.18 -13.01
CA LEU A 129 3.26 17.90 -13.36
C LEU A 129 3.07 17.74 -14.86
N SER A 130 4.19 17.71 -15.58
CA SER A 130 4.22 17.38 -17.01
C SER A 130 3.38 16.12 -17.24
N LYS A 131 2.84 15.93 -18.45
CA LYS A 131 2.03 14.74 -18.80
C LYS A 131 2.71 13.40 -18.48
N PHE A 132 4.02 13.41 -18.22
CA PHE A 132 4.86 12.23 -17.97
C PHE A 132 5.17 11.98 -16.48
N VAL A 133 4.91 12.93 -15.58
CA VAL A 133 5.15 12.72 -14.14
C VAL A 133 3.88 12.18 -13.48
N LYS A 134 4.03 11.12 -12.67
CA LYS A 134 2.92 10.55 -11.91
C LYS A 134 2.39 11.58 -10.93
N ARG A 135 1.09 11.89 -11.04
CA ARG A 135 0.41 12.77 -10.10
C ARG A 135 0.20 12.07 -8.76
N HIS A 136 0.29 12.85 -7.68
CA HIS A 136 -0.17 12.39 -6.38
C HIS A 136 -1.67 12.10 -6.45
N MET A 137 -2.05 10.91 -5.99
CA MET A 137 -3.43 10.48 -5.91
C MET A 137 -3.84 10.37 -4.45
N PHE A 138 -5.00 10.90 -4.11
CA PHE A 138 -5.55 10.91 -2.76
C PHE A 138 -6.83 10.07 -2.71
N SER A 139 -6.99 9.32 -1.63
CA SER A 139 -8.21 8.59 -1.33
C SER A 139 -9.26 9.57 -0.82
N GLU A 140 -10.48 9.48 -1.34
CA GLU A 140 -11.63 10.26 -0.86
C GLU A 140 -11.81 10.12 0.65
N GLU A 141 -11.67 8.89 1.17
CA GLU A 141 -11.74 8.60 2.62
C GLU A 141 -10.71 9.41 3.44
N VAL A 142 -9.52 9.64 2.88
CA VAL A 142 -8.44 10.36 3.56
C VAL A 142 -8.71 11.86 3.52
N LEU A 143 -9.18 12.38 2.39
CA LEU A 143 -9.58 13.78 2.25
C LEU A 143 -10.77 14.13 3.14
N ALA A 144 -11.73 13.21 3.31
CA ALA A 144 -12.83 13.38 4.26
C ALA A 144 -12.32 13.55 5.71
N LYS A 145 -11.29 12.79 6.12
CA LYS A 145 -10.64 12.95 7.43
C LYS A 145 -9.93 14.30 7.56
N VAL A 146 -9.33 14.82 6.48
CA VAL A 146 -8.77 16.19 6.47
C VAL A 146 -9.86 17.21 6.72
N ARG A 147 -10.98 17.11 5.98
CA ARG A 147 -12.12 18.02 6.10
C ARG A 147 -12.70 18.03 7.51
N GLU A 148 -12.87 16.85 8.11
CA GLU A 148 -13.32 16.71 9.49
C GLU A 148 -12.34 17.39 10.46
N LYS A 149 -11.03 17.24 10.23
CA LYS A 149 -9.99 17.79 11.11
C LYS A 149 -9.92 19.32 11.07
N VAL A 150 -10.22 19.95 9.93
CA VAL A 150 -10.17 21.42 9.78
C VAL A 150 -11.50 22.12 10.03
N LYS A 151 -12.58 21.37 10.30
CA LYS A 151 -13.97 21.88 10.37
C LYS A 151 -14.17 23.08 11.31
N ASP A 152 -13.39 23.15 12.39
CA ASP A 152 -13.54 24.17 13.44
C ASP A 152 -12.76 25.46 13.12
N VAL A 153 -12.01 25.49 12.02
CA VAL A 153 -11.21 26.65 11.58
C VAL A 153 -11.69 27.12 10.20
N PRO A 154 -12.61 28.11 10.13
CA PRO A 154 -13.25 28.51 8.87
C PRO A 154 -12.28 28.86 7.74
N ALA A 155 -11.16 29.51 8.06
CA ALA A 155 -10.13 29.86 7.06
C ALA A 155 -9.48 28.62 6.43
N LEU A 156 -9.23 27.56 7.23
CA LEU A 156 -8.67 26.31 6.72
C LEU A 156 -9.71 25.49 5.97
N VAL A 157 -10.99 25.54 6.36
CA VAL A 157 -12.08 24.91 5.61
C VAL A 157 -12.18 25.50 4.21
N ALA A 158 -12.25 26.83 4.08
CA ALA A 158 -12.34 27.49 2.78
C ALA A 158 -11.14 27.14 1.88
N LYS A 159 -9.92 27.15 2.46
CA LYS A 159 -8.70 26.79 1.73
C LYS A 159 -8.70 25.31 1.32
N PHE A 160 -9.13 24.41 2.20
CA PHE A 160 -9.24 23.00 1.88
C PHE A 160 -10.26 22.73 0.77
N ASP A 161 -11.45 23.35 0.82
CA ASP A 161 -12.49 23.15 -0.18
C ASP A 161 -12.03 23.63 -1.58
N GLU A 162 -11.28 24.72 -1.66
CA GLU A 162 -10.63 25.18 -2.90
C GLU A 162 -9.63 24.13 -3.44
N ILE A 163 -8.74 23.65 -2.57
CA ILE A 163 -7.73 22.64 -2.94
C ILE A 163 -8.40 21.33 -3.37
N TYR A 164 -9.41 20.88 -2.64
CA TYR A 164 -10.18 19.68 -2.96
C TYR A 164 -10.82 19.80 -4.35
N GLY A 165 -11.42 20.96 -4.67
CA GLY A 165 -11.96 21.24 -5.99
C GLY A 165 -10.91 21.09 -7.11
N LYS A 166 -9.70 21.65 -6.91
CA LYS A 166 -8.58 21.52 -7.86
C LYS A 166 -8.13 20.06 -8.02
N LEU A 167 -7.98 19.32 -6.92
CA LEU A 167 -7.61 17.90 -6.94
C LEU A 167 -8.66 17.05 -7.66
N HIS A 168 -9.95 17.36 -7.48
CA HIS A 168 -11.04 16.63 -8.11
C HIS A 168 -11.07 16.86 -9.63
N VAL A 169 -11.01 18.11 -10.07
CA VAL A 169 -11.00 18.48 -11.51
C VAL A 169 -9.77 17.94 -12.24
N SER A 170 -8.62 17.90 -11.56
CA SER A 170 -7.37 17.36 -12.12
C SER A 170 -7.30 15.83 -12.14
N GLY A 171 -8.32 15.14 -11.61
CA GLY A 171 -8.39 13.68 -11.55
C GLY A 171 -7.42 13.05 -10.54
N GLN A 172 -7.03 13.79 -9.50
CA GLN A 172 -6.09 13.36 -8.44
C GLN A 172 -6.79 12.68 -7.25
N VAL A 173 -8.10 12.46 -7.35
CA VAL A 173 -8.91 11.86 -6.28
C VAL A 173 -9.39 10.47 -6.71
N THR A 174 -9.26 9.48 -5.83
CA THR A 174 -9.71 8.11 -6.05
C THR A 174 -10.83 7.73 -5.10
N ASN A 175 -11.75 6.91 -5.59
CA ASN A 175 -12.82 6.30 -4.78
C ASN A 175 -12.35 5.06 -4.01
N TYR A 176 -11.08 4.66 -4.15
CA TYR A 176 -10.52 3.55 -3.38
C TYR A 176 -10.25 3.99 -1.95
N SER A 177 -10.66 3.17 -0.98
CA SER A 177 -10.30 3.37 0.43
C SER A 177 -8.79 3.26 0.64
N LEU A 178 -8.30 3.78 1.76
CA LEU A 178 -6.88 3.64 2.11
C LEU A 178 -6.47 2.16 2.19
N ASP A 179 -7.35 1.33 2.74
CA ASP A 179 -7.15 -0.13 2.80
C ASP A 179 -7.01 -0.75 1.40
N ALA A 180 -7.86 -0.36 0.46
CA ALA A 180 -7.81 -0.83 -0.93
C ALA A 180 -6.53 -0.37 -1.63
N VAL A 181 -6.07 0.86 -1.38
CA VAL A 181 -4.80 1.39 -1.90
C VAL A 181 -3.61 0.60 -1.37
N LEU A 182 -3.58 0.26 -0.07
CA LEU A 182 -2.51 -0.53 0.55
C LEU A 182 -2.50 -1.98 0.04
N CYS A 183 -3.69 -2.56 -0.11
CA CYS A 183 -3.85 -3.95 -0.51
C CYS A 183 -3.83 -4.16 -2.03
N TYR A 184 -3.76 -3.08 -2.82
CA TYR A 184 -3.74 -3.17 -4.28
C TYR A 184 -2.54 -4.01 -4.75
N THR A 185 -2.84 -5.16 -5.35
CA THR A 185 -1.88 -5.93 -6.12
C THR A 185 -1.93 -5.42 -7.56
N PRO A 186 -0.82 -4.89 -8.12
CA PRO A 186 -0.77 -4.59 -9.53
C PRO A 186 -1.16 -5.85 -10.30
N ARG A 187 -2.29 -5.80 -11.01
CA ARG A 187 -2.58 -6.84 -11.98
C ARG A 187 -1.45 -6.78 -12.98
N ASP A 188 -0.74 -7.89 -13.20
CA ASP A 188 0.19 -7.99 -14.31
C ASP A 188 -0.51 -7.42 -15.55
N LYS A 189 0.07 -6.36 -16.11
CA LYS A 189 -0.37 -5.82 -17.40
C LYS A 189 -0.25 -6.97 -18.36
N LYS A 190 -1.36 -7.66 -18.64
CA LYS A 190 -1.49 -8.80 -19.57
C LYS A 190 -0.18 -9.56 -19.68
N SER A 191 0.02 -10.54 -18.80
CA SER A 191 1.09 -11.51 -18.95
C SER A 191 1.29 -11.79 -20.45
N HIS A 192 2.51 -11.58 -20.93
CA HIS A 192 2.89 -11.82 -22.33
C HIS A 192 2.69 -13.29 -22.74
N THR A 193 2.04 -14.12 -21.91
CA THR A 193 1.42 -15.41 -22.25
C THR A 193 0.47 -15.32 -23.44
N LEU A 194 -0.15 -14.17 -23.73
CA LEU A 194 -0.90 -13.99 -25.00
C LEU A 194 0.01 -14.02 -26.24
N LEU A 195 1.31 -13.68 -26.12
CA LEU A 195 2.28 -13.83 -27.22
C LEU A 195 2.80 -15.26 -27.36
N LEU A 196 2.83 -16.05 -26.28
CA LEU A 196 3.14 -17.48 -26.33
C LEU A 196 1.97 -18.32 -26.90
N ASN A 197 0.74 -17.82 -26.83
CA ASN A 197 -0.44 -18.45 -27.46
C ASN A 197 -0.61 -18.13 -28.96
N LYS A 198 0.38 -17.52 -29.62
CA LYS A 198 0.47 -17.56 -31.08
C LYS A 198 0.85 -18.99 -31.49
N ARG A 199 -0.17 -19.84 -31.58
CA ARG A 199 -0.23 -21.17 -32.21
C ARG A 199 1.11 -21.56 -32.86
N MET A 200 1.84 -22.50 -32.25
CA MET A 200 2.92 -23.21 -32.92
C MET A 200 2.32 -24.05 -34.05
N VAL A 201 2.10 -23.41 -35.20
CA VAL A 201 1.84 -24.07 -36.47
C VAL A 201 3.19 -24.27 -37.12
N SER A 202 3.50 -25.52 -37.47
CA SER A 202 4.72 -25.84 -38.22
C SER A 202 4.76 -25.03 -39.51
N ARG A 203 5.83 -24.24 -39.72
CA ARG A 203 6.01 -23.47 -40.98
C ARG A 203 6.22 -24.35 -42.21
N ARG A 204 6.56 -25.64 -42.04
CA ARG A 204 6.74 -26.58 -43.15
C ARG A 204 5.46 -27.27 -43.57
N THR A 205 4.55 -27.54 -42.63
CA THR A 205 3.36 -28.37 -42.88
C THR A 205 2.04 -27.65 -42.63
N PHE A 206 2.06 -26.43 -42.10
CA PHE A 206 0.88 -25.62 -41.79
C PHE A 206 -0.20 -26.31 -40.94
N ARG A 207 0.17 -27.31 -40.12
CA ARG A 207 -0.73 -27.99 -39.17
C ARG A 207 -0.43 -27.63 -37.71
N PRO A 208 -1.45 -27.61 -36.83
CA PRO A 208 -1.28 -27.42 -35.39
C PRO A 208 -0.69 -28.69 -34.74
N LEU A 209 0.29 -28.53 -33.84
CA LEU A 209 1.06 -29.63 -33.25
C LEU A 209 0.30 -30.52 -32.22
N ASN A 210 -0.97 -30.24 -31.92
CA ASN A 210 -1.70 -30.90 -30.83
C ASN A 210 -2.43 -32.21 -31.21
N GLN A 211 -2.11 -32.85 -32.34
CA GLN A 211 -2.83 -34.06 -32.78
C GLN A 211 -2.02 -35.37 -32.77
N SER A 212 -0.81 -35.40 -32.19
CA SER A 212 0.04 -36.60 -32.27
C SER A 212 0.25 -37.36 -30.95
N LEU A 213 -0.65 -37.24 -29.97
CA LEU A 213 -0.48 -37.92 -28.66
C LEU A 213 -1.69 -38.75 -28.21
N LEU A 214 -2.48 -39.26 -29.15
CA LEU A 214 -3.48 -40.31 -28.93
C LEU A 214 -3.58 -41.22 -30.17
N ALA A 215 -2.46 -41.84 -30.52
CA ALA A 215 -2.42 -43.00 -31.38
C ALA A 215 -1.32 -43.93 -30.84
N GLU A 216 -1.74 -45.17 -30.56
CA GLU A 216 -1.08 -46.29 -29.87
C GLU A 216 -0.97 -46.21 -28.34
#